data_AF-W4QHW0-F1
#
_entry.id   AF-W4QHW0-F1
#
_cell.length_a   1.000
_cell.length_b   1.000
_cell.length_c   1.000
_cell.angle_alpha   90.00
_cell.angle_beta   90.00
_cell.angle_gamma   90.00
#
_symmetry.space_group_name_H-M   'P 1'
#
loop_
_entity.id
_entity.type
_entity.pdbx_description
1 polymer ?
#
loop_
_entity_poly.entity_id
_entity_poly.type
_entity_poly.pdbx_seq_one_letter_code
_entity_poly.pdbx_strand_id
1 'polypeptide(L)' 'MIRLFFLILGFVFAVIGGISLVAYLNLLTTGYEFSMYVSFIIRRVELYVFLIGLILILLSITYEISWRKRVKKRR' A
#
# COMPACT_ATOMS: atom_id res chain seq x y z
N MET A 1 19.88 2.31 -8.95
CA MET A 1 19.56 1.03 -8.27
C MET A 1 18.56 1.23 -7.13
N ILE A 2 18.77 2.18 -6.21
CA ILE A 2 17.84 2.48 -5.08
C ILE A 2 16.37 2.73 -5.49
N ARG A 3 16.11 3.34 -6.66
CA ARG A 3 14.74 3.58 -7.17
C ARG A 3 13.89 2.31 -7.31
N LEU A 4 14.49 1.26 -7.86
CA LEU A 4 13.80 0.00 -8.14
C LEU A 4 13.55 -0.76 -6.82
N PHE A 5 14.46 -0.60 -5.85
CA PHE A 5 14.31 -1.11 -4.50
C PHE A 5 13.09 -0.53 -3.78
N PHE A 6 12.90 0.80 -3.76
CA PHE A 6 11.74 1.42 -3.11
C PHE A 6 10.42 1.04 -3.78
N LEU A 7 10.41 0.89 -5.11
CA LEU A 7 9.22 0.49 -5.85
C LEU A 7 8.83 -0.96 -5.52
N ILE A 8 9.78 -1.90 -5.55
CA ILE A 8 9.53 -3.30 -5.17
C ILE A 8 9.14 -3.41 -3.71
N LEU A 9 9.79 -2.65 -2.82
CA LEU A 9 9.50 -2.69 -1.39
C LEU A 9 8.10 -2.18 -1.09
N GLY A 10 7.69 -1.05 -1.69
CA GLY A 10 6.31 -0.56 -1.62
C GLY A 10 5.29 -1.54 -2.22
N PHE A 11 5.65 -2.22 -3.32
CA PHE A 11 4.80 -3.23 -3.96
C PHE A 11 4.60 -4.46 -3.05
N VAL A 12 5.66 -4.98 -2.43
CA VAL A 12 5.56 -6.13 -1.50
C VAL A 12 4.68 -5.78 -0.29
N PHE A 13 4.84 -4.58 0.27
CA PHE A 13 3.98 -4.10 1.36
C PHE A 13 2.50 -3.99 0.96
N ALA A 14 2.21 -3.47 -0.24
CA ALA A 14 0.85 -3.40 -0.77
C ALA A 14 0.26 -4.79 -1.04
N VAL A 15 1.05 -5.73 -1.56
CA VAL A 15 0.62 -7.11 -1.83
C VAL A 15 0.30 -7.84 -0.53
N ILE A 16 1.14 -7.73 0.50
CA ILE A 16 0.88 -8.35 1.82
C ILE A 16 -0.42 -7.81 2.43
N GLY A 17 -0.59 -6.48 2.44
CA GLY A 17 -1.82 -5.87 2.95
C GLY A 17 -3.08 -6.25 2.15
N GLY A 18 -2.96 -6.42 0.82
CA GLY A 18 -4.04 -6.87 -0.04
C GLY A 18 -4.44 -8.33 0.19
N ILE A 19 -3.45 -9.22 0.36
CA ILE A 19 -3.69 -10.64 0.65
C ILE A 19 -4.40 -10.81 2.00
N SER A 20 -3.97 -10.07 3.02
CA SER A 20 -4.66 -10.02 4.31
C SER A 20 -6.13 -9.60 4.15
N LEU A 21 -6.41 -8.55 3.38
CA LEU A 21 -7.77 -8.07 3.16
C LEU A 21 -8.67 -9.12 2.49
N VAL A 22 -8.13 -9.88 1.53
CA VAL A 22 -8.84 -11.00 0.89
C VAL A 22 -9.01 -12.18 1.85
N ALA A 23 -8.01 -12.50 2.66
CA ALA A 23 -8.09 -13.58 3.64
C ALA A 23 -9.16 -13.30 4.72
N TYR A 24 -9.32 -12.06 5.16
CA TYR A 24 -10.39 -11.70 6.07
C TYR A 24 -11.76 -11.72 5.39
N LEU A 25 -11.85 -11.44 4.09
CA LEU A 25 -13.10 -11.53 3.34
C LEU A 25 -13.76 -12.91 3.50
N ASN A 26 -12.93 -13.95 3.66
CA ASN A 26 -13.39 -15.32 3.92
C ASN A 26 -14.13 -15.48 5.26
N LEU A 27 -13.76 -14.71 6.30
CA LEU A 27 -14.45 -14.71 7.60
C LEU A 27 -15.83 -14.06 7.51
N LEU A 28 -16.00 -13.10 6.60
CA LEU A 28 -17.30 -12.46 6.33
C LEU A 28 -18.27 -13.44 5.66
N THR A 29 -17.79 -14.23 4.70
CA THR A 29 -18.56 -15.33 4.09
C THR A 29 -18.91 -16.47 5.05
N THR A 30 -18.23 -16.57 6.20
CA THR A 30 -18.51 -17.58 7.23
C THR A 30 -19.72 -17.22 8.11
N GLY A 31 -20.38 -16.07 7.86
CA GLY A 31 -21.61 -15.66 8.54
C GLY A 31 -21.42 -14.61 9.64
N TYR A 32 -20.27 -13.93 9.67
CA TYR A 32 -20.07 -12.78 10.55
C TYR A 32 -20.73 -11.51 9.98
N GLU A 33 -21.38 -10.73 10.85
CA GLU A 33 -21.94 -9.41 10.53
C GLU A 33 -20.88 -8.47 9.92
N PHE A 34 -21.22 -7.82 8.80
CA PHE A 34 -20.33 -6.91 8.04
C PHE A 34 -19.75 -5.78 8.92
N SER A 35 -20.51 -5.33 9.93
CA SER A 35 -20.10 -4.26 10.85
C SER A 35 -18.96 -4.70 11.80
N MET A 36 -18.98 -5.95 12.26
CA MET A 36 -17.93 -6.54 13.08
C MET A 36 -16.65 -6.74 12.27
N TYR A 37 -16.79 -7.13 11.01
CA TYR A 37 -15.67 -7.30 10.08
C TYR A 37 -14.89 -5.99 9.85
N VAL A 38 -15.59 -4.90 9.54
CA VAL A 38 -14.94 -3.59 9.30
C VAL A 38 -14.24 -3.09 10.57
N SER A 39 -14.86 -3.24 11.75
CA SER A 39 -14.23 -2.90 13.03
C SER A 39 -13.00 -3.76 13.34
N PHE A 40 -13.00 -5.03 12.95
CA PHE A 40 -11.86 -5.93 13.17
C PHE A 40 -10.67 -5.59 12.27
N ILE A 41 -10.96 -5.24 11.01
CA ILE A 41 -9.97 -4.86 10.01
C ILE A 41 -9.30 -3.52 10.32
N ILE A 42 -10.07 -2.52 10.74
CA ILE A 42 -9.53 -1.20 11.12
C ILE A 42 -8.61 -1.28 12.34
N ARG A 43 -8.88 -2.23 13.24
CA ARG A 43 -8.10 -2.42 14.48
C ARG A 43 -6.83 -3.24 14.27
N ARG A 44 -6.59 -3.79 13.07
CA ARG A 44 -5.42 -4.59 12.72
C ARG A 44 -4.35 -3.76 12.01
N VAL A 45 -3.09 -4.09 12.30
CA VAL A 45 -1.88 -3.50 11.70
C VAL A 45 -1.84 -3.66 10.17
N GLU A 46 -2.59 -4.60 9.61
CA GLU A 46 -2.55 -4.95 8.18
C GLU A 46 -3.04 -3.82 7.27
N LEU A 47 -4.00 -3.01 7.74
CA LEU A 47 -4.47 -1.84 6.99
C LEU A 47 -3.44 -0.71 6.99
N TYR A 48 -2.69 -0.57 8.09
CA TYR A 48 -1.56 0.35 8.17
C TYR A 48 -0.43 -0.07 7.24
N VAL A 49 -0.13 -1.38 7.17
CA VAL A 49 0.88 -1.95 6.25
C VAL A 49 0.50 -1.68 4.79
N PHE A 50 -0.78 -1.83 4.44
CA PHE A 50 -1.28 -1.49 3.11
C PHE A 50 -1.14 0.01 2.80
N LEU A 51 -1.60 0.88 3.71
CA LEU A 51 -1.48 2.34 3.54
C LEU A 51 -0.02 2.79 3.42
N ILE A 52 0.87 2.23 4.24
CA ILE A 52 2.31 2.51 4.22
C ILE A 52 2.92 2.07 2.89
N GLY A 53 2.57 0.88 2.39
CA GLY A 53 2.99 0.42 1.07
C GLY A 53 2.55 1.38 -0.04
N LEU A 54 1.32 1.87 0.02
CA LEU A 54 0.77 2.82 -0.96
C LEU A 54 1.44 4.19 -0.89
N ILE A 55 1.69 4.70 0.31
CA ILE A 55 2.44 5.95 0.55
C ILE A 55 3.88 5.84 0.04
N LEU A 56 4.55 4.70 0.25
CA LEU A 56 5.89 4.44 -0.27
C LEU A 56 5.93 4.47 -1.80
N ILE A 57 4.93 3.88 -2.47
CA ILE A 57 4.80 3.92 -3.93
C ILE A 57 4.59 5.37 -4.42
N LEU A 58 3.67 6.11 -3.79
CA LEU A 58 3.37 7.50 -4.14
C LEU A 58 4.57 8.43 -3.95
N LEU A 59 5.32 8.26 -2.86
CA LEU A 59 6.55 8.99 -2.60
C LEU A 59 7.62 8.66 -3.65
N SER A 60 7.76 7.38 -4.03
CA SER A 60 8.70 6.95 -5.07
C SER A 60 8.39 7.60 -6.42
N ILE A 61 7.12 7.66 -6.82
CA ILE A 61 6.67 8.31 -8.08
C ILE A 61 6.85 9.84 -8.01
N THR A 62 6.48 10.46 -6.89
CA THR A 62 6.63 11.92 -6.72
C THR A 62 8.08 12.36 -6.77
N TYR A 63 8.98 11.56 -6.19
CA TYR A 63 10.42 11.83 -6.25
C TYR A 63 10.97 11.77 -7.70
N GLU A 64 10.38 10.94 -8.56
CA GLU A 64 10.74 10.85 -9.98
C GLU A 64 10.28 12.08 -10.78
N ILE A 65 9.06 12.58 -10.55
CA ILE A 65 8.51 13.77 -11.21
C ILE A 65 9.35 15.01 -10.90
N SER A 66 9.79 15.17 -9.65
CA SER A 66 10.63 16.29 -9.22
C SER A 66 12.00 16.31 -9.92
N TRP A 67 12.62 15.13 -10.11
CA TRP A 67 13.91 15.02 -10.78
C TRP A 67 13.81 15.41 -12.27
N ARG A 68 12.71 15.01 -12.94
CA ARG A 68 12.46 15.35 -14.36
C ARG A 68 12.22 16.85 -14.56
N LYS A 69 11.56 17.53 -13.61
CA LYS A 69 11.41 19.00 -13.61
C LYS A 69 12.74 19.74 -13.48
N ARG A 70 13.69 19.24 -12.68
CA ARG A 70 15.02 19.87 -12.56
C ARG A 70 15.89 19.73 -13.82
N VAL A 71 15.75 18.64 -14.57
CA VAL A 71 16.49 18.46 -15.83
C VAL A 71 15.92 19.34 -16.95
N LYS A 72 14.59 19.52 -17.02
CA LYS A 72 13.97 20.38 -18.05
C LYS A 72 14.15 21.88 -17.78
N LYS A 73 14.40 22.30 -16.54
CA LYS A 73 14.70 23.71 -16.20
C LYS A 73 16.18 24.10 -16.42
N ARG A 74 17.02 23.17 -16.90
CA ARG A 74 18.41 23.45 -17.32
C ARG A 74 18.62 23.34 -18.84
N ARG A 75 17.55 23.25 -19.63
CA ARG A 75 17.62 23.35 -21.11
C ARG A 75 16.90 24.60 -21.57
#